data_AF-A0AAC8QIV5-F1
#
_entry.id   AF-A0AAC8QIV5-F1
#
_cell.length_a   1.000
_cell.length_b   1.000
_cell.length_c   1.000
_cell.angle_alpha   90.00
_cell.angle_beta   90.00
_cell.angle_gamma   90.00
#
_symmetry.space_group_name_H-M   'P 1'
#
loop_
_entity.id
_entity.type
_entity.pdbx_description
1 polymer ?
#
loop_
_entity_poly.entity_id
_entity_poly.type
_entity_poly.pdbx_seq_one_letter_code
_entity_poly.pdbx_strand_id
1 'polypeptide(L)'
;MPTPFVNTAQDSMLAKGSKKTEIEGNPVVLSSSELSTSSGDEPGTAGGLISSKFKGKLTWSGSSTDVKIEGKGVVRFLDPTLHNGNTFNTSFVSKGGTGLAYGDDAKCRRIIDKKPCDKPVEKHRVHETQEVQGHVDMVFLELAKLLKEQKPLIEEYKKLREERKAVDEDQKRVAEAVYQSEGRAGKLAEKKLLQAQVKGAQDRQPLQERITQLENEINAIEKAADRKNEENKEVYNELTRKMDEINGKLDPIHVLHMDRKEKTYVKGYMVGACICNCVRQPKMLAACSGKPTHGFKNAVNATRLFTLVDTIDMDDSLKEGLEEVKKKKKRDGWECAAPKLLQAGGAGHKIKAMSERWYSPVQTDYTVTIDKVTRMDGDELISEKAEKFSHGESVPSCDACQALTPEISCKQSEACPS
;
A
#
# COMPACT_ATOMS: atom_id res chain seq x y z
N MET A 1 -9.47 12.66 -24.64
CA MET A 1 -9.36 11.18 -24.69
C MET A 1 -7.93 10.86 -25.12
N PRO A 2 -7.15 10.10 -24.34
CA PRO A 2 -5.89 9.55 -24.85
C PRO A 2 -6.20 8.58 -25.99
N THR A 3 -5.57 8.79 -27.16
CA THR A 3 -5.70 7.89 -28.31
C THR A 3 -4.72 6.74 -28.13
N PRO A 4 -5.19 5.48 -28.01
CA PRO A 4 -4.29 4.34 -27.88
C PRO A 4 -3.55 4.12 -29.21
N PHE A 5 -2.23 3.97 -29.14
CA PHE A 5 -1.42 3.59 -30.28
C PHE A 5 -1.15 2.08 -30.27
N VAL A 6 -1.03 1.50 -31.45
CA VAL A 6 -0.74 0.08 -31.62
C VAL A 6 0.74 -0.14 -31.46
N ASN A 7 1.15 -0.94 -30.47
CA ASN A 7 2.52 -1.42 -30.38
C ASN A 7 2.69 -2.70 -31.20
N THR A 8 3.68 -2.70 -32.09
CA THR A 8 3.97 -3.79 -33.04
C THR A 8 5.39 -4.31 -32.82
N ALA A 9 5.59 -5.61 -32.96
CA ALA A 9 6.90 -6.24 -33.05
C ALA A 9 6.94 -7.14 -34.29
N GLN A 10 8.13 -7.35 -34.84
CA GLN A 10 8.33 -8.14 -36.06
C GLN A 10 9.14 -9.40 -35.76
N ASP A 11 8.77 -10.52 -36.37
CA ASP A 11 9.46 -11.81 -36.19
C ASP A 11 10.93 -11.76 -36.62
N SER A 12 11.28 -10.86 -37.56
CA SER A 12 12.65 -10.57 -37.96
C SER A 12 13.56 -10.09 -36.81
N MET A 13 12.96 -9.59 -35.72
CA MET A 13 13.67 -9.12 -34.54
C MET A 13 13.87 -10.23 -33.48
N LEU A 14 13.63 -11.49 -33.85
CA LEU A 14 13.79 -12.65 -32.97
C LEU A 14 15.21 -12.74 -32.42
N ALA A 15 15.31 -12.62 -31.11
CA ALA A 15 16.48 -12.88 -30.31
C ALA A 15 16.28 -14.16 -29.49
N LYS A 16 17.36 -14.93 -29.32
CA LYS A 16 17.36 -16.16 -28.51
C LYS A 16 16.36 -17.23 -29.01
N GLY A 17 16.19 -17.35 -30.33
CA GLY A 17 15.53 -18.51 -30.96
C GLY A 17 16.33 -19.81 -30.71
N SER A 18 15.79 -20.94 -31.18
CA SER A 18 16.53 -22.21 -31.19
C SER A 18 17.87 -22.09 -31.94
N LYS A 19 18.85 -22.89 -31.53
CA LYS A 19 20.21 -22.87 -32.09
C LYS A 19 20.48 -24.03 -33.04
N LYS A 20 19.78 -25.14 -32.87
CA LYS A 20 20.03 -26.42 -33.57
C LYS A 20 18.87 -26.88 -34.45
N THR A 21 17.69 -26.27 -34.29
CA THR A 21 16.48 -26.67 -35.00
C THR A 21 15.92 -25.47 -35.72
N GLU A 22 15.59 -25.66 -36.99
CA GLU A 22 15.00 -24.64 -37.84
C GLU A 22 13.73 -25.22 -38.48
N ILE A 23 12.74 -24.36 -38.72
CA ILE A 23 11.56 -24.66 -39.53
C ILE A 23 11.66 -23.74 -40.74
N GLU A 24 11.69 -24.32 -41.94
CA GLU A 24 11.85 -23.57 -43.20
C GLU A 24 13.09 -22.64 -43.21
N GLY A 25 14.19 -23.10 -42.62
CA GLY A 25 15.44 -22.33 -42.54
C GLY A 25 15.44 -21.19 -41.52
N ASN A 26 14.41 -21.10 -40.67
CA ASN A 26 14.30 -20.07 -39.63
C ASN A 26 14.37 -20.69 -38.23
N PRO A 27 15.08 -20.04 -37.27
CA PRO A 27 15.06 -20.44 -35.88
C PRO A 27 13.64 -20.47 -35.30
N VAL A 28 13.35 -21.50 -34.51
CA VAL A 28 12.07 -21.67 -33.85
C VAL A 28 12.01 -20.81 -32.58
N VAL A 29 10.86 -20.18 -32.36
CA VAL A 29 10.59 -19.42 -31.14
C VAL A 29 10.32 -20.38 -29.99
N LEU A 30 11.10 -20.27 -28.92
CA LEU A 30 10.99 -21.08 -27.71
C LEU A 30 10.42 -20.25 -26.56
N SER A 31 9.96 -20.89 -25.50
CA SER A 31 9.45 -20.21 -24.29
C SER A 31 10.45 -19.23 -23.64
N SER A 32 11.75 -19.35 -23.95
CA SER A 32 12.79 -18.42 -23.49
C SER A 32 13.19 -17.34 -24.50
N SER A 33 12.59 -17.35 -25.69
CA SER A 33 12.91 -16.43 -26.79
C SER A 33 12.25 -15.08 -26.57
N GLU A 34 12.74 -14.05 -27.27
CA GLU A 34 12.18 -12.70 -27.21
C GLU A 34 12.31 -12.01 -28.58
N LEU A 35 11.39 -11.12 -28.94
CA LEU A 35 11.66 -10.15 -30.00
C LEU A 35 12.33 -8.94 -29.34
N SER A 36 13.51 -8.59 -29.84
CA SER A 36 14.40 -7.62 -29.18
C SER A 36 13.79 -6.23 -29.02
N THR A 37 12.91 -5.82 -29.95
CA THR A 37 12.24 -4.52 -29.92
C THR A 37 10.79 -4.60 -30.40
N SER A 38 9.92 -3.84 -29.73
CA SER A 38 8.57 -3.50 -30.14
C SER A 38 8.44 -1.97 -30.20
N SER A 39 7.65 -1.45 -31.15
CA SER A 39 7.53 -0.03 -31.48
C SER A 39 6.09 0.34 -31.86
N GLY A 40 5.70 1.60 -31.60
CA GLY A 40 4.38 2.12 -31.97
C GLY A 40 3.73 3.02 -30.92
N ASP A 41 4.28 3.06 -29.69
CA ASP A 41 3.83 3.93 -28.59
C ASP A 41 4.39 5.37 -28.68
N GLU A 42 4.50 5.97 -29.87
CA GLU A 42 5.49 7.03 -30.16
C GLU A 42 5.06 8.52 -30.21
N PRO A 43 3.87 8.98 -29.77
CA PRO A 43 3.74 10.42 -29.46
C PRO A 43 3.28 10.72 -28.02
N GLY A 44 4.13 11.44 -27.29
CA GLY A 44 3.89 11.97 -25.93
C GLY A 44 5.10 11.78 -25.00
N THR A 45 5.21 12.54 -23.91
CA THR A 45 6.34 12.42 -22.96
C THR A 45 6.13 11.34 -21.89
N ALA A 46 4.95 10.69 -21.88
CA ALA A 46 4.51 9.77 -20.82
C ALA A 46 4.65 8.27 -21.15
N GLY A 47 4.96 7.89 -22.39
CA GLY A 47 5.03 6.48 -22.83
C GLY A 47 3.66 5.79 -22.95
N GLY A 48 3.65 4.47 -23.17
CA GLY A 48 2.41 3.70 -23.29
C GLY A 48 1.56 3.71 -22.01
N LEU A 49 0.24 3.76 -22.13
CA LEU A 49 -0.71 3.95 -21.02
C LEU A 49 -0.56 2.94 -19.86
N ILE A 50 -0.09 1.72 -20.17
CA ILE A 50 0.11 0.64 -19.19
C ILE A 50 1.61 0.43 -18.90
N SER A 51 2.49 0.64 -19.88
CA SER A 51 3.92 0.33 -19.75
C SER A 51 4.77 1.50 -19.26
N SER A 52 4.31 2.74 -19.42
CA SER A 52 5.11 3.97 -19.35
C SER A 52 6.42 3.91 -20.15
N LYS A 53 6.48 3.04 -21.17
CA LYS A 53 7.65 2.81 -22.02
C LYS A 53 7.30 3.09 -23.48
N PHE A 54 8.28 3.61 -24.21
CA PHE A 54 8.19 3.88 -25.65
C PHE A 54 8.56 2.68 -26.51
N LYS A 55 9.54 1.90 -26.05
CA LYS A 55 10.06 0.68 -26.69
C LYS A 55 10.43 -0.36 -25.63
N GLY A 56 10.41 -1.61 -26.02
CA GLY A 56 10.88 -2.72 -25.20
C GLY A 56 10.72 -4.05 -25.91
N LYS A 57 11.20 -5.12 -25.29
CA LYS A 57 11.10 -6.47 -25.85
C LYS A 57 9.67 -7.03 -25.83
N LEU A 58 9.40 -7.94 -26.75
CA LEU A 58 8.22 -8.79 -26.73
C LEU A 58 8.63 -10.19 -26.27
N THR A 59 7.88 -10.76 -25.33
CA THR A 59 7.98 -12.19 -24.94
C THR A 59 6.62 -12.86 -25.09
N TRP A 60 6.53 -14.17 -24.87
CA TRP A 60 5.26 -14.92 -24.89
C TRP A 60 4.92 -15.41 -23.48
N SER A 61 3.64 -15.37 -23.12
CA SER A 61 3.15 -15.89 -21.83
C SER A 61 2.73 -17.35 -21.91
N GLY A 62 2.68 -17.93 -23.11
CA GLY A 62 2.31 -19.32 -23.36
C GLY A 62 3.21 -19.98 -24.40
N SER A 63 3.31 -21.31 -24.32
CA SER A 63 4.01 -22.18 -25.27
C SER A 63 3.42 -23.59 -25.20
N SER A 64 3.74 -24.47 -26.16
CA SER A 64 3.32 -25.88 -26.11
C SER A 64 3.86 -26.60 -24.87
N THR A 65 2.99 -27.38 -24.24
CA THR A 65 3.34 -28.22 -23.07
C THR A 65 3.88 -29.60 -23.46
N ASP A 66 3.55 -30.05 -24.67
CA ASP A 66 3.81 -31.36 -25.25
C ASP A 66 4.93 -31.33 -26.29
N VAL A 67 4.93 -30.33 -27.18
CA VAL A 67 5.95 -30.16 -28.23
C VAL A 67 7.09 -29.29 -27.72
N LYS A 68 8.27 -29.89 -27.58
CA LYS A 68 9.47 -29.22 -27.07
C LYS A 68 10.62 -29.28 -28.06
N ILE A 69 11.33 -28.17 -28.22
CA ILE A 69 12.56 -28.05 -28.99
C ILE A 69 13.65 -27.53 -28.03
N GLU A 70 14.80 -28.20 -28.02
CA GLU A 70 15.91 -27.89 -27.09
C GLU A 70 15.49 -27.89 -25.61
N GLY A 71 14.54 -28.78 -25.26
CA GLY A 71 14.00 -28.89 -23.91
C GLY A 71 13.02 -27.79 -23.50
N LYS A 72 12.68 -26.87 -24.43
CA LYS A 72 11.78 -25.73 -24.18
C LYS A 72 10.51 -25.87 -25.01
N GLY A 73 9.38 -25.43 -24.46
CA GLY A 73 8.11 -25.40 -25.18
C GLY A 73 8.19 -24.50 -26.42
N VAL A 74 7.62 -24.96 -27.52
CA VAL A 74 7.56 -24.19 -28.78
C VAL A 74 6.42 -23.18 -28.70
N VAL A 75 6.68 -21.93 -29.08
CA VAL A 75 5.63 -20.90 -29.19
C VAL A 75 4.87 -21.10 -30.50
N ARG A 76 3.55 -21.02 -30.44
CA ARG A 76 2.64 -21.21 -31.57
C ARG A 76 1.99 -19.89 -31.98
N PHE A 77 1.47 -19.87 -33.20
CA PHE A 77 0.63 -18.79 -33.67
C PHE A 77 -0.57 -18.62 -32.71
N LEU A 78 -0.85 -17.36 -32.31
CA LEU A 78 -1.86 -16.96 -31.32
C LEU A 78 -1.54 -17.24 -29.84
N ASP A 79 -0.38 -17.80 -29.48
CA ASP A 79 0.03 -17.81 -28.08
C ASP A 79 0.17 -16.36 -27.57
N PRO A 80 -0.32 -16.02 -26.35
CA PRO A 80 -0.41 -14.63 -25.94
C PRO A 80 0.98 -13.99 -25.80
N THR A 81 1.16 -12.82 -26.39
CA THR A 81 2.40 -12.05 -26.32
C THR A 81 2.41 -11.11 -25.12
N LEU A 82 3.57 -10.57 -24.80
CA LEU A 82 3.87 -9.70 -23.66
C LEU A 82 4.76 -8.56 -24.16
N HIS A 83 4.19 -7.39 -24.44
CA HIS A 83 4.94 -6.26 -25.01
C HIS A 83 5.57 -5.38 -23.94
N ASN A 84 6.67 -4.71 -24.28
CA ASN A 84 7.39 -3.77 -23.40
C ASN A 84 7.86 -4.37 -22.05
N GLY A 85 8.01 -5.70 -21.97
CA GLY A 85 8.33 -6.43 -20.75
C GLY A 85 7.23 -6.38 -19.68
N ASN A 86 5.98 -6.10 -20.05
CA ASN A 86 4.83 -6.20 -19.16
C ASN A 86 4.25 -7.62 -19.18
N THR A 87 3.58 -8.03 -18.09
CA THR A 87 3.02 -9.39 -17.89
C THR A 87 1.69 -9.60 -18.62
N PHE A 88 1.16 -8.58 -19.31
CA PHE A 88 -0.15 -8.67 -19.97
C PHE A 88 -0.15 -7.94 -21.33
N ASN A 89 -0.56 -8.63 -22.39
CA ASN A 89 -1.09 -7.99 -23.60
C ASN A 89 -2.61 -7.76 -23.44
N THR A 90 -3.16 -6.88 -24.27
CA THR A 90 -4.56 -6.49 -24.43
C THR A 90 -5.58 -7.64 -24.54
N SER A 91 -5.16 -8.90 -24.62
CA SER A 91 -6.05 -10.08 -24.61
C SER A 91 -6.91 -10.21 -23.34
N PHE A 92 -6.45 -9.68 -22.19
CA PHE A 92 -7.26 -9.59 -20.96
C PHE A 92 -8.20 -8.38 -20.97
N VAL A 93 -7.75 -7.29 -21.61
CA VAL A 93 -8.52 -6.05 -21.78
C VAL A 93 -9.67 -6.25 -22.76
N SER A 94 -9.52 -7.12 -23.78
CA SER A 94 -10.60 -7.44 -24.74
C SER A 94 -11.78 -8.18 -24.11
N LYS A 95 -11.60 -8.80 -22.93
CA LYS A 95 -12.66 -9.38 -22.09
C LYS A 95 -13.06 -8.49 -20.90
N GLY A 96 -12.53 -7.26 -20.81
CA GLY A 96 -12.88 -6.28 -19.79
C GLY A 96 -12.16 -6.42 -18.45
N GLY A 97 -11.14 -7.28 -18.33
CA GLY A 97 -10.36 -7.49 -17.10
C GLY A 97 -9.07 -6.66 -17.05
N THR A 98 -8.59 -6.32 -15.85
CA THR A 98 -7.36 -5.51 -15.64
C THR A 98 -6.10 -6.36 -15.38
N GLY A 99 -6.26 -7.69 -15.27
CA GLY A 99 -5.20 -8.61 -14.87
C GLY A 99 -5.13 -8.86 -13.36
N LEU A 100 -5.90 -8.11 -12.56
CA LEU A 100 -6.06 -8.35 -11.12
C LEU A 100 -7.33 -9.16 -10.82
N ALA A 101 -7.22 -10.02 -9.80
CA ALA A 101 -8.33 -10.78 -9.27
C ALA A 101 -8.15 -10.97 -7.76
N TYR A 102 -9.25 -11.31 -7.10
CA TYR A 102 -9.35 -11.54 -5.66
C TYR A 102 -9.87 -12.95 -5.42
N GLY A 103 -9.40 -13.60 -4.35
CA GLY A 103 -9.89 -14.91 -3.93
C GLY A 103 -9.33 -16.10 -4.73
N ASP A 104 -8.33 -15.89 -5.60
CA ASP A 104 -7.69 -16.95 -6.39
C ASP A 104 -6.18 -17.12 -6.17
N ASP A 105 -5.61 -16.37 -5.22
CA ASP A 105 -4.18 -16.41 -4.89
C ASP A 105 -3.76 -17.76 -4.26
N ALA A 106 -4.64 -18.34 -3.43
CA ALA A 106 -4.42 -19.61 -2.73
C ALA A 106 -5.57 -20.59 -2.95
N LYS A 107 -5.28 -21.89 -2.81
CA LYS A 107 -6.34 -22.92 -2.76
C LYS A 107 -7.28 -22.58 -1.59
N CYS A 108 -8.57 -22.51 -1.86
CA CYS A 108 -9.58 -22.29 -0.82
C CYS A 108 -9.52 -23.43 0.20
N ARG A 109 -8.92 -23.14 1.35
CA ARG A 109 -8.90 -24.03 2.51
C ARG A 109 -9.99 -23.56 3.45
N ARG A 110 -11.01 -24.39 3.66
CA ARG A 110 -11.96 -24.16 4.76
C ARG A 110 -11.17 -24.25 6.05
N ILE A 111 -11.08 -23.15 6.80
CA ILE A 111 -10.14 -23.09 7.94
C ILE A 111 -10.61 -24.03 9.07
N ILE A 112 -11.92 -24.19 9.26
CA ILE A 112 -12.52 -25.07 10.29
C ILE A 112 -12.12 -26.56 10.16
N ASP A 113 -12.10 -27.12 8.94
CA ASP A 113 -11.78 -28.54 8.73
C ASP A 113 -10.43 -28.77 8.03
N LYS A 114 -9.68 -27.68 7.77
CA LYS A 114 -8.35 -27.63 7.13
C LYS A 114 -8.28 -28.37 5.79
N LYS A 115 -9.44 -28.63 5.18
CA LYS A 115 -9.55 -29.29 3.88
C LYS A 115 -9.75 -28.25 2.78
N PRO A 116 -9.12 -28.46 1.61
CA PRO A 116 -9.50 -27.70 0.44
C PRO A 116 -10.99 -27.94 0.15
N CYS A 117 -11.71 -26.90 -0.26
CA CYS A 117 -13.05 -27.12 -0.79
C CYS A 117 -12.97 -27.86 -2.14
N ASP A 118 -14.04 -28.56 -2.52
CA ASP A 118 -14.09 -29.30 -3.79
C ASP A 118 -14.29 -28.39 -5.02
N LYS A 119 -14.49 -27.09 -4.81
CA LYS A 119 -14.71 -26.12 -5.89
C LYS A 119 -13.36 -25.72 -6.54
N PRO A 120 -13.31 -25.55 -7.87
CA PRO A 120 -12.12 -25.06 -8.55
C PRO A 120 -11.83 -23.60 -8.19
N VAL A 121 -10.59 -23.16 -8.36
CA VAL A 121 -10.11 -21.82 -7.94
C VAL A 121 -10.93 -20.70 -8.61
N GLU A 122 -11.34 -20.89 -9.85
CA GLU A 122 -12.13 -19.96 -10.66
C GLU A 122 -13.49 -19.64 -10.03
N LYS A 123 -14.06 -20.52 -9.21
CA LYS A 123 -15.34 -20.27 -8.52
C LYS A 123 -15.20 -19.27 -7.36
N HIS A 124 -13.98 -19.11 -6.83
CA HIS A 124 -13.64 -18.17 -5.76
C HIS A 124 -13.23 -16.81 -6.33
N ARG A 125 -12.78 -16.80 -7.59
CA ARG A 125 -12.24 -15.63 -8.26
C ARG A 125 -13.29 -14.52 -8.39
N VAL A 126 -12.92 -13.31 -8.01
CA VAL A 126 -13.62 -12.06 -8.35
C VAL A 126 -12.66 -11.19 -9.12
N HIS A 127 -13.02 -10.83 -10.35
CA HIS A 127 -12.15 -10.04 -11.22
C HIS A 127 -12.24 -8.55 -10.93
N GLU A 128 -11.11 -7.86 -11.09
CA GLU A 128 -11.13 -6.42 -11.32
C GLU A 128 -11.43 -6.13 -12.80
N THR A 129 -12.33 -5.17 -13.01
CA THR A 129 -12.75 -4.69 -14.33
C THR A 129 -12.66 -3.18 -14.40
N GLN A 130 -12.57 -2.62 -15.60
CA GLN A 130 -12.56 -1.16 -15.80
C GLN A 130 -13.86 -0.51 -15.29
N GLU A 131 -14.99 -1.21 -15.40
CA GLU A 131 -16.29 -0.77 -14.84
C GLU A 131 -16.15 -0.44 -13.36
N VAL A 132 -15.60 -1.38 -12.59
CA VAL A 132 -15.53 -1.24 -11.14
C VAL A 132 -14.34 -0.36 -10.70
N GLN A 133 -13.29 -0.20 -11.51
CA GLN A 133 -12.30 0.86 -11.31
C GLN A 133 -12.94 2.25 -11.44
N GLY A 134 -13.80 2.45 -12.45
CA GLY A 134 -14.58 3.68 -12.61
C GLY A 134 -15.55 3.92 -11.46
N HIS A 135 -16.08 2.85 -10.85
CA HIS A 135 -16.86 2.92 -9.62
C HIS A 135 -16.05 3.46 -8.44
N VAL A 136 -14.79 3.02 -8.27
CA VAL A 136 -13.88 3.59 -7.28
C VAL A 136 -13.56 5.05 -7.62
N ASP A 137 -13.40 5.39 -8.90
CA ASP A 137 -13.14 6.78 -9.33
C ASP A 137 -14.30 7.73 -8.96
N MET A 138 -15.54 7.27 -8.97
CA MET A 138 -16.68 8.07 -8.47
C MET A 138 -16.53 8.42 -7.00
N VAL A 139 -16.09 7.47 -6.17
CA VAL A 139 -15.80 7.75 -4.75
C VAL A 139 -14.61 8.70 -4.62
N PHE A 140 -13.56 8.51 -5.43
CA PHE A 140 -12.40 9.40 -5.45
C PHE A 140 -12.76 10.83 -5.82
N LEU A 141 -13.68 11.03 -6.77
CA LEU A 141 -14.16 12.34 -7.17
C LEU A 141 -14.82 13.06 -5.98
N GLU A 142 -15.70 12.39 -5.25
CA GLU A 142 -16.35 12.97 -4.06
C GLU A 142 -15.34 13.24 -2.93
N LEU A 143 -14.40 12.32 -2.70
CA LEU A 143 -13.31 12.53 -1.74
C LEU A 143 -12.44 13.73 -2.14
N ALA A 144 -12.15 13.91 -3.42
CA ALA A 144 -11.34 15.03 -3.92
C ALA A 144 -12.04 16.38 -3.75
N LYS A 145 -13.38 16.43 -3.90
CA LYS A 145 -14.18 17.64 -3.60
C LYS A 145 -14.06 18.03 -2.13
N LEU A 146 -14.28 17.07 -1.22
CA LEU A 146 -14.17 17.29 0.23
C LEU A 146 -12.74 17.67 0.65
N LEU A 147 -11.73 17.01 0.07
CA LEU A 147 -10.34 17.29 0.36
C LEU A 147 -9.92 18.68 -0.12
N LYS A 148 -10.51 19.21 -1.19
CA LYS A 148 -10.21 20.56 -1.69
C LYS A 148 -10.39 21.63 -0.62
N GLU A 149 -11.42 21.49 0.22
CA GLU A 149 -11.70 22.41 1.34
C GLU A 149 -10.72 22.23 2.51
N GLN A 150 -10.16 21.03 2.68
CA GLN A 150 -9.22 20.68 3.76
C GLN A 150 -7.77 21.02 3.42
N LYS A 151 -7.42 21.06 2.11
CA LYS A 151 -6.04 21.32 1.64
C LYS A 151 -5.41 22.58 2.24
N PRO A 152 -6.08 23.76 2.29
CA PRO A 152 -5.48 24.96 2.88
C PRO A 152 -5.09 24.76 4.35
N LEU A 153 -5.94 24.09 5.12
CA LEU A 153 -5.69 23.78 6.54
C LEU A 153 -4.50 22.82 6.70
N ILE A 154 -4.42 21.78 5.86
CA ILE A 154 -3.30 20.82 5.88
C ILE A 154 -1.98 21.50 5.54
N GLU A 155 -1.96 22.38 4.53
CA GLU A 155 -0.75 23.12 4.15
C GLU A 155 -0.35 24.17 5.20
N GLU A 156 -1.31 24.84 5.84
CA GLU A 156 -1.06 25.72 6.98
C GLU A 156 -0.46 24.94 8.16
N TYR A 157 -1.00 23.77 8.49
CA TYR A 157 -0.45 22.89 9.52
C TYR A 157 1.01 22.50 9.21
N LYS A 158 1.31 22.11 7.97
CA LYS A 158 2.68 21.74 7.55
C LYS A 158 3.63 22.91 7.71
N LYS A 159 3.22 24.12 7.33
CA LYS A 159 4.00 25.34 7.51
C LYS A 159 4.30 25.59 8.99
N LEU A 160 3.28 25.57 9.85
CA LEU A 160 3.44 25.76 11.30
C LEU A 160 4.34 24.67 11.92
N ARG A 161 4.28 23.44 11.40
CA ARG A 161 5.16 22.35 11.85
C ARG A 161 6.62 22.62 11.55
N GLU A 162 6.94 23.12 10.35
CA GLU A 162 8.32 23.48 9.98
C GLU A 162 8.80 24.69 10.79
N GLU A 163 7.95 25.70 11.01
CA GLU A 163 8.25 26.82 11.90
C GLU A 163 8.55 26.33 13.33
N ARG A 164 7.73 25.43 13.87
CA ARG A 164 7.94 24.86 15.21
C ARG A 164 9.23 24.05 15.29
N LYS A 165 9.58 23.33 14.23
CA LYS A 165 10.83 22.57 14.15
C LYS A 165 12.04 23.51 14.19
N ALA A 166 11.99 24.62 13.46
CA ALA A 166 13.05 25.64 13.52
C ALA A 166 13.21 26.23 14.93
N VAL A 167 12.09 26.47 15.64
CA VAL A 167 12.12 26.94 17.04
C VAL A 167 12.72 25.89 17.98
N ASP A 168 12.38 24.61 17.83
CA ASP A 168 12.98 23.51 18.61
C ASP A 168 14.51 23.39 18.36
N GLU A 169 14.96 23.58 17.13
CA GLU A 169 16.38 23.64 16.79
C GLU A 169 17.08 24.85 17.43
N ASP A 170 16.43 26.02 17.45
CA ASP A 170 16.97 27.21 18.10
C ASP A 170 17.04 27.06 19.63
N GLN A 171 16.02 26.47 20.25
CA GLN A 171 16.02 26.16 21.69
C GLN A 171 17.23 25.30 22.09
N LYS A 172 17.51 24.27 21.30
CA LYS A 172 18.68 23.40 21.50
C LYS A 172 19.98 24.18 21.37
N ARG A 173 20.09 25.05 20.35
CA ARG A 173 21.26 25.91 20.13
C ARG A 173 21.51 26.87 21.30
N VAL A 174 20.46 27.55 21.77
CA VAL A 174 20.54 28.48 22.92
C VAL A 174 20.91 27.74 24.21
N ALA A 175 20.31 26.58 24.47
CA ALA A 175 20.64 25.77 25.64
C ALA A 175 22.09 25.29 25.62
N GLU A 176 22.54 24.78 24.47
CA GLU A 176 23.91 24.30 24.28
C GLU A 176 24.93 25.44 24.47
N ALA A 177 24.64 26.65 23.98
CA ALA A 177 25.51 27.81 24.19
C ALA A 177 25.68 28.14 25.70
N VAL A 178 24.61 28.04 26.50
CA VAL A 178 24.69 28.22 27.96
C VAL A 178 25.46 27.08 28.62
N TYR A 179 25.21 25.84 28.20
CA TYR A 179 25.90 24.67 28.76
C TYR A 179 27.41 24.72 28.51
N GLN A 180 27.82 25.22 27.35
CA GLN A 180 29.22 25.43 27.01
C GLN A 180 29.83 26.56 27.82
N SER A 181 29.18 27.73 27.87
CA SER A 181 29.73 28.90 28.60
C SER A 181 29.88 28.65 30.10
N GLU A 182 28.95 27.89 30.69
CA GLU A 182 28.93 27.58 32.13
C GLU A 182 29.69 26.28 32.49
N GLY A 183 30.30 25.60 31.49
CA GLY A 183 31.09 24.39 31.70
C GLY A 183 30.28 23.20 32.24
N ARG A 184 29.02 23.04 31.83
CA ARG A 184 28.12 21.98 32.32
C ARG A 184 28.69 20.58 32.10
N ALA A 185 29.31 20.33 30.95
CA ALA A 185 29.90 19.02 30.62
C ALA A 185 31.01 18.61 31.61
N GLY A 186 31.86 19.55 32.02
CA GLY A 186 32.90 19.31 33.01
C GLY A 186 32.33 18.95 34.38
N LYS A 187 31.34 19.72 34.85
CA LYS A 187 30.62 19.44 36.11
C LYS A 187 29.92 18.08 36.09
N LEU A 188 29.31 17.70 34.97
CA LEU A 188 28.65 16.40 34.79
C LEU A 188 29.66 15.24 34.83
N ALA A 189 30.83 15.42 34.22
CA ALA A 189 31.91 14.44 34.24
C ALA A 189 32.48 14.26 35.67
N GLU A 190 32.72 15.36 36.38
CA GLU A 190 33.17 15.35 37.78
C GLU A 190 32.16 14.64 38.68
N LYS A 191 30.87 14.99 38.55
CA LYS A 191 29.78 14.34 39.30
C LYS A 191 29.77 12.82 39.08
N LYS A 192 29.88 12.38 37.82
CA LYS A 192 29.89 10.95 37.47
C LYS A 192 31.10 10.21 38.05
N LEU A 193 32.27 10.85 38.06
CA LEU A 193 33.49 10.30 38.66
C LEU A 193 33.32 10.13 40.17
N LEU A 194 32.85 11.16 40.87
CA LEU A 194 32.61 11.11 42.32
C LEU A 194 31.57 10.05 42.68
N GLN A 195 30.50 9.92 41.91
CA GLN A 195 29.48 8.87 42.09
C GLN A 195 30.06 7.45 41.97
N ALA A 196 31.06 7.24 41.10
CA ALA A 196 31.76 5.97 41.02
C ALA A 196 32.65 5.71 42.23
N GLN A 197 33.35 6.75 42.73
CA GLN A 197 34.23 6.67 43.90
C GLN A 197 33.46 6.37 45.20
N VAL A 198 32.24 6.90 45.36
CA VAL A 198 31.37 6.64 46.52
C VAL A 198 31.11 5.14 46.75
N LYS A 199 31.06 4.32 45.69
CA LYS A 199 30.79 2.88 45.80
C LYS A 199 31.89 2.10 46.54
N GLY A 200 33.14 2.61 46.54
CA GLY A 200 34.29 1.96 47.16
C GLY A 200 34.90 2.68 48.35
N ALA A 201 34.34 3.83 48.76
CA ALA A 201 34.90 4.67 49.82
C ALA A 201 34.49 4.20 51.24
N GLN A 202 35.46 4.20 52.16
CA GLN A 202 35.23 3.97 53.61
C GLN A 202 34.48 5.14 54.27
N ASP A 203 34.82 6.37 53.88
CA ASP A 203 34.08 7.58 54.25
C ASP A 203 33.44 8.20 53.01
N ARG A 204 32.11 8.27 53.00
CA ARG A 204 31.30 8.70 51.86
C ARG A 204 30.81 10.14 51.98
N GLN A 205 30.86 10.70 53.18
CA GLN A 205 30.27 11.99 53.49
C GLN A 205 30.82 13.14 52.63
N PRO A 206 32.15 13.35 52.51
CA PRO A 206 32.70 14.46 51.71
C PRO A 206 32.42 14.31 50.21
N LEU A 207 32.38 13.07 49.70
CA LEU A 207 32.05 12.79 48.30
C LEU A 207 30.58 13.10 48.00
N GLN A 208 29.67 12.74 48.92
CA GLN A 208 28.23 13.03 48.79
C GLN A 208 27.92 14.52 48.87
N GLU A 209 28.62 15.26 49.73
CA GLU A 209 28.51 16.73 49.81
C GLU A 209 28.93 17.40 48.50
N ARG A 210 30.07 17.00 47.91
CA ARG A 210 30.51 17.53 46.61
C ARG A 210 29.57 17.14 45.47
N ILE A 211 29.04 15.92 45.45
CA ILE A 211 28.01 15.51 44.46
C ILE A 211 26.77 16.40 44.57
N THR A 212 26.30 16.67 45.78
CA THR A 212 25.13 17.53 46.03
C THR A 212 25.41 18.97 45.56
N GLN A 213 26.62 19.48 45.79
CA GLN A 213 27.02 20.79 45.30
C GLN A 213 27.01 20.85 43.77
N LEU A 214 27.62 19.87 43.09
CA LEU A 214 27.62 19.78 41.62
C LEU A 214 26.21 19.65 41.04
N GLU A 215 25.31 18.93 41.73
CA GLU A 215 23.90 18.86 41.35
C GLU A 215 23.22 20.24 41.38
N ASN A 216 23.44 21.01 42.43
CA ASN A 216 22.92 22.37 42.54
C ASN A 216 23.49 23.30 41.46
N GLU A 217 24.79 23.20 41.18
CA GLU A 217 25.44 23.96 40.10
C GLU A 217 24.86 23.61 38.72
N ILE A 218 24.72 22.31 38.40
CA ILE A 218 24.14 21.85 37.13
C ILE A 218 22.68 22.33 37.00
N ASN A 219 21.88 22.20 38.06
CA ASN A 219 20.50 22.67 38.07
C ASN A 219 20.40 24.20 37.87
N ALA A 220 21.34 24.96 38.43
CA ALA A 220 21.40 26.41 38.22
C ALA A 220 21.70 26.77 36.76
N ILE A 221 22.58 26.01 36.10
CA ILE A 221 22.89 26.16 34.68
C ILE A 221 21.68 25.81 33.81
N GLU A 222 20.98 24.72 34.11
CA GLU A 222 19.75 24.32 33.40
C GLU A 222 18.68 25.40 33.52
N LYS A 223 18.47 25.96 34.72
CA LYS A 223 17.56 27.10 34.91
C LYS A 223 18.00 28.35 34.14
N ALA A 224 19.30 28.58 33.98
CA ALA A 224 19.80 29.70 33.18
C ALA A 224 19.56 29.48 31.68
N ALA A 225 19.74 28.26 31.19
CA ALA A 225 19.41 27.86 29.82
C ALA A 225 17.90 28.01 29.58
N ASP A 226 17.08 27.59 30.53
CA ASP A 226 15.63 27.75 30.48
C ASP A 226 15.19 29.21 30.40
N ARG A 227 15.74 30.09 31.25
CA ARG A 227 15.44 31.53 31.22
C ARG A 227 15.81 32.19 29.90
N LYS A 228 16.94 31.79 29.30
CA LYS A 228 17.34 32.32 27.97
C LYS A 228 16.45 31.79 26.84
N ASN A 229 15.71 30.72 27.08
CA ASN A 229 14.80 30.10 26.11
C ASN A 229 13.33 30.46 26.33
N GLU A 230 13.00 31.38 27.24
CA GLU A 230 11.61 31.67 27.61
C GLU A 230 10.77 32.10 26.40
N GLU A 231 11.25 33.08 25.63
CA GLU A 231 10.57 33.54 24.41
C GLU A 231 10.39 32.40 23.39
N ASN A 232 11.42 31.59 23.18
CA ASN A 232 11.34 30.43 22.29
C ASN A 232 10.31 29.39 22.78
N LYS A 233 10.15 29.22 24.09
CA LYS A 233 9.12 28.32 24.67
C LYS A 233 7.73 28.87 24.43
N GLU A 234 7.52 30.18 24.60
CA GLU A 234 6.24 30.83 24.30
C GLU A 234 5.86 30.65 22.82
N VAL A 235 6.80 30.90 21.90
CA VAL A 235 6.59 30.70 20.46
C VAL A 235 6.28 29.23 20.14
N TYR A 236 7.03 28.28 20.71
CA TYR A 236 6.79 26.86 20.52
C TYR A 236 5.38 26.43 20.97
N ASN A 237 4.94 26.93 22.12
CA ASN A 237 3.62 26.64 22.68
C ASN A 237 2.52 27.24 21.81
N GLU A 238 2.68 28.47 21.33
CA GLU A 238 1.70 29.12 20.45
C GLU A 238 1.58 28.41 19.09
N LEU A 239 2.70 28.02 18.48
CA LEU A 239 2.69 27.22 17.25
C LEU A 239 1.99 25.88 17.46
N THR A 240 2.24 25.22 18.59
CA THR A 240 1.57 23.96 18.94
C THR A 240 0.06 24.16 19.10
N ARG A 241 -0.37 25.23 19.78
CA ARG A 241 -1.78 25.59 19.94
C ARG A 241 -2.48 25.79 18.60
N LYS A 242 -1.87 26.54 17.67
CA LYS A 242 -2.40 26.76 16.31
C LYS A 242 -2.50 25.45 15.51
N MET A 243 -1.49 24.60 15.60
CA MET A 243 -1.50 23.28 14.96
C MET A 243 -2.64 22.40 15.49
N ASP A 244 -2.86 22.40 16.80
CA ASP A 244 -3.94 21.65 17.45
C ASP A 244 -5.32 22.20 17.07
N GLU A 245 -5.48 23.52 16.97
CA GLU A 245 -6.72 24.14 16.46
C GLU A 245 -7.04 23.72 15.03
N ILE A 246 -6.04 23.66 14.14
CA ILE A 246 -6.22 23.18 12.76
C ILE A 246 -6.66 21.72 12.76
N ASN A 247 -6.00 20.86 13.53
CA ASN A 247 -6.40 19.47 13.65
C ASN A 247 -7.82 19.33 14.23
N GLY A 248 -8.20 20.18 15.19
CA GLY A 248 -9.56 20.23 15.72
C GLY A 248 -10.61 20.62 14.68
N LYS A 249 -10.28 21.53 13.75
CA LYS A 249 -11.14 21.87 12.60
C LYS A 249 -11.24 20.71 11.59
N LEU A 250 -10.17 19.95 11.41
CA LEU A 250 -10.12 18.81 10.47
C LEU A 250 -10.83 17.57 11.03
N ASP A 251 -10.74 17.28 12.32
CA ASP A 251 -11.27 16.05 12.93
C ASP A 251 -12.74 15.70 12.57
N PRO A 252 -13.71 16.62 12.59
CA PRO A 252 -15.09 16.26 12.25
C PRO A 252 -15.32 16.02 10.74
N ILE A 253 -14.40 16.45 9.87
CA ILE A 253 -14.59 16.43 8.41
C ILE A 253 -13.52 15.64 7.65
N HIS A 254 -12.46 15.19 8.32
CA HIS A 254 -11.24 14.70 7.68
C HIS A 254 -11.53 13.62 6.62
N VAL A 255 -10.90 13.77 5.46
CA VAL A 255 -10.93 12.78 4.38
C VAL A 255 -9.86 11.72 4.60
N LEU A 256 -8.65 12.12 5.01
CA LEU A 256 -7.48 11.27 5.22
C LEU A 256 -7.31 10.91 6.69
N HIS A 257 -6.62 9.80 6.98
CA HIS A 257 -6.34 9.41 8.36
C HIS A 257 -5.26 10.28 9.00
N MET A 258 -5.30 10.35 10.33
CA MET A 258 -4.20 10.89 11.14
C MET A 258 -2.93 10.07 10.92
N ASP A 259 -1.87 10.72 10.46
CA ASP A 259 -0.54 10.15 10.42
C ASP A 259 0.16 10.40 11.76
N ARG A 260 0.73 9.35 12.37
CA ARG A 260 1.36 9.48 13.70
C ARG A 260 2.66 10.29 13.67
N LYS A 261 3.39 10.27 12.56
CA LYS A 261 4.67 10.97 12.39
C LYS A 261 4.46 12.44 12.03
N GLU A 262 3.52 12.70 11.12
CA GLU A 262 3.16 14.07 10.73
C GLU A 262 2.24 14.74 11.75
N LYS A 263 1.57 13.94 12.59
CA LYS A 263 0.59 14.37 13.62
C LYS A 263 -0.58 15.17 13.03
N THR A 264 -0.94 14.90 11.78
CA THR A 264 -2.11 15.51 11.10
C THR A 264 -2.74 14.54 10.09
N TYR A 265 -3.88 14.92 9.51
CA TYR A 265 -4.70 14.10 8.61
C TYR A 265 -4.13 14.07 7.19
N VAL A 266 -3.07 13.29 6.98
CA VAL A 266 -2.39 13.14 5.67
C VAL A 266 -2.22 11.70 5.23
N LYS A 267 -2.55 10.72 6.09
CA LYS A 267 -2.35 9.30 5.81
C LYS A 267 -3.44 8.76 4.86
N GLY A 268 -3.01 8.26 3.71
CA GLY A 268 -3.86 7.58 2.74
C GLY A 268 -4.39 6.22 3.20
N TYR A 269 -5.29 5.64 2.41
CA TYR A 269 -5.89 4.32 2.64
C TYR A 269 -6.39 3.69 1.34
N MET A 270 -6.66 2.38 1.35
CA MET A 270 -7.32 1.69 0.23
C MET A 270 -8.79 2.05 0.20
N VAL A 271 -9.32 2.35 -0.97
CA VAL A 271 -10.75 2.44 -1.24
C VAL A 271 -11.12 1.31 -2.16
N GLY A 272 -12.17 0.58 -1.84
CA GLY A 272 -12.70 -0.44 -2.72
C GLY A 272 -14.17 -0.27 -3.02
N ALA A 273 -14.56 -0.79 -4.17
CA ALA A 273 -15.95 -0.93 -4.57
C ALA A 273 -16.20 -2.32 -5.14
N CYS A 274 -17.39 -2.86 -4.95
CA CYS A 274 -17.83 -4.08 -5.61
C CYS A 274 -19.26 -3.95 -6.14
N ILE A 275 -19.56 -4.76 -7.14
CA ILE A 275 -20.88 -4.88 -7.74
C ILE A 275 -21.25 -6.37 -7.89
N CYS A 276 -22.48 -6.73 -7.58
CA CYS A 276 -22.98 -8.10 -7.75
C CYS A 276 -23.59 -8.37 -9.13
N ASN A 277 -23.85 -9.64 -9.44
CA ASN A 277 -24.39 -10.10 -10.73
C ASN A 277 -25.89 -9.81 -10.95
N CYS A 278 -26.57 -9.09 -10.05
CA CYS A 278 -28.02 -8.94 -10.14
C CYS A 278 -28.39 -8.00 -11.29
N VAL A 279 -29.46 -8.35 -12.03
CA VAL A 279 -29.83 -7.66 -13.28
C VAL A 279 -30.67 -6.40 -13.03
N ARG A 280 -31.66 -6.48 -12.14
CA ARG A 280 -32.66 -5.40 -11.98
C ARG A 280 -32.22 -4.32 -10.99
N GLN A 281 -31.45 -4.68 -9.97
CA GLN A 281 -30.89 -3.77 -8.97
C GLN A 281 -29.58 -4.37 -8.41
N PRO A 282 -28.43 -4.14 -9.06
CA PRO A 282 -27.18 -4.66 -8.55
C PRO A 282 -26.86 -4.02 -7.20
N LYS A 283 -26.53 -4.85 -6.22
CA LYS A 283 -25.93 -4.41 -4.97
C LYS A 283 -24.55 -3.84 -5.27
N MET A 284 -24.37 -2.56 -5.00
CA MET A 284 -23.12 -1.83 -5.18
C MET A 284 -22.64 -1.38 -3.80
N LEU A 285 -21.42 -1.77 -3.43
CA LEU A 285 -20.87 -1.52 -2.11
C LEU A 285 -19.57 -0.74 -2.23
N ALA A 286 -19.29 0.10 -1.24
CA ALA A 286 -18.01 0.77 -1.09
C ALA A 286 -17.48 0.57 0.33
N ALA A 287 -16.17 0.36 0.44
CA ALA A 287 -15.48 0.19 1.71
C ALA A 287 -14.09 0.83 1.64
N CYS A 288 -13.48 1.05 2.78
CA CYS A 288 -12.09 1.48 2.87
C CYS A 288 -11.28 0.58 3.79
N SER A 289 -9.95 0.62 3.65
CA SER A 289 -9.08 0.01 4.65
C SER A 289 -9.11 0.82 5.95
N GLY A 290 -9.05 0.13 7.10
CA GLY A 290 -9.18 0.77 8.41
C GLY A 290 -10.62 1.20 8.71
N LYS A 291 -10.79 2.02 9.76
CA LYS A 291 -12.08 2.60 10.13
C LYS A 291 -12.43 3.74 9.18
N PRO A 292 -13.63 3.81 8.58
CA PRO A 292 -13.98 4.92 7.69
C PRO A 292 -13.89 6.29 8.36
N THR A 293 -13.27 7.24 7.65
CA THR A 293 -13.24 8.65 8.04
C THR A 293 -14.60 9.30 7.84
N HIS A 294 -14.85 10.43 8.51
CA HIS A 294 -16.06 11.22 8.27
C HIS A 294 -16.19 11.62 6.79
N GLY A 295 -15.09 12.07 6.19
CA GLY A 295 -15.04 12.42 4.76
C GLY A 295 -15.34 11.22 3.85
N PHE A 296 -14.87 10.01 4.19
CA PHE A 296 -15.18 8.81 3.40
C PHE A 296 -16.66 8.45 3.44
N LYS A 297 -17.27 8.46 4.63
CA LYS A 297 -18.70 8.19 4.78
C LYS A 297 -19.53 9.18 3.97
N ASN A 298 -19.17 10.47 4.03
CA ASN A 298 -19.82 11.53 3.29
C ASN A 298 -19.65 11.36 1.78
N ALA A 299 -18.44 11.02 1.31
CA ALA A 299 -18.16 10.79 -0.11
C ALA A 299 -18.97 9.61 -0.66
N VAL A 300 -19.00 8.48 0.04
CA VAL A 300 -19.79 7.31 -0.35
C VAL A 300 -21.28 7.66 -0.44
N ASN A 301 -21.82 8.34 0.59
CA ASN A 301 -23.22 8.76 0.60
C ASN A 301 -23.54 9.76 -0.54
N ALA A 302 -22.63 10.66 -0.85
CA ALA A 302 -22.79 11.65 -1.92
C ALA A 302 -22.91 11.01 -3.32
N THR A 303 -22.31 9.84 -3.54
CA THR A 303 -22.47 9.11 -4.81
C THR A 303 -23.91 8.68 -5.08
N ARG A 304 -24.71 8.43 -4.03
CA ARG A 304 -26.06 7.83 -4.09
C ARG A 304 -26.14 6.46 -4.78
N LEU A 305 -25.00 5.83 -5.04
CA LEU A 305 -24.90 4.55 -5.73
C LEU A 305 -24.48 3.41 -4.79
N PHE A 306 -23.57 3.70 -3.86
CA PHE A 306 -22.96 2.69 -3.02
C PHE A 306 -23.55 2.66 -1.61
N THR A 307 -23.78 1.45 -1.10
CA THR A 307 -23.95 1.24 0.34
C THR A 307 -22.57 1.12 0.99
N LEU A 308 -22.33 1.91 2.03
CA LEU A 308 -21.10 1.83 2.82
C LEU A 308 -21.02 0.51 3.59
N VAL A 309 -19.84 -0.12 3.56
CA VAL A 309 -19.50 -1.26 4.40
C VAL A 309 -18.22 -0.94 5.19
N ASP A 310 -18.30 -1.05 6.51
CA ASP A 310 -17.20 -0.71 7.40
C ASP A 310 -16.73 -1.84 8.32
N THR A 311 -17.50 -2.92 8.39
CA THR A 311 -17.25 -4.09 9.21
C THR A 311 -16.98 -5.34 8.38
N ILE A 312 -16.29 -6.27 9.02
CA ILE A 312 -16.21 -7.67 8.62
C ILE A 312 -16.62 -8.50 9.82
N ASP A 313 -17.51 -9.46 9.61
CA ASP A 313 -17.86 -10.48 10.58
C ASP A 313 -16.73 -11.49 10.67
N MET A 314 -16.00 -11.46 11.79
CA MET A 314 -14.88 -12.35 12.06
C MET A 314 -15.40 -13.61 12.75
N ASP A 315 -15.89 -14.56 11.95
CA ASP A 315 -16.21 -15.90 12.43
C ASP A 315 -14.95 -16.62 12.96
N ASP A 316 -15.15 -17.74 13.68
CA ASP A 316 -14.02 -18.45 14.32
C ASP A 316 -13.03 -19.01 13.29
N SER A 317 -13.52 -19.34 12.09
CA SER A 317 -12.72 -19.74 10.92
C SER A 317 -11.72 -18.64 10.55
N LEU A 318 -12.23 -17.42 10.32
CA LEU A 318 -11.42 -16.27 9.91
C LEU A 318 -10.47 -15.81 11.02
N LYS A 319 -10.88 -15.92 12.29
CA LYS A 319 -9.98 -15.65 13.44
C LYS A 319 -8.80 -16.61 13.47
N GLU A 320 -9.04 -17.92 13.37
CA GLU A 320 -7.97 -18.93 13.37
C GLU A 320 -7.01 -18.72 12.18
N GLY A 321 -7.55 -18.51 10.99
CA GLY A 321 -6.74 -18.29 9.80
C GLY A 321 -5.91 -17.02 9.88
N LEU A 322 -6.47 -15.94 10.44
CA LEU A 322 -5.72 -14.71 10.66
C LEU A 322 -4.56 -14.94 11.63
N GLU A 323 -4.76 -15.65 12.74
CA GLU A 323 -3.69 -16.00 13.68
C GLU A 323 -2.58 -16.86 13.02
N GLU A 324 -2.92 -17.77 12.10
CA GLU A 324 -1.92 -18.49 11.32
C GLU A 324 -1.09 -17.56 10.42
N VAL A 325 -1.74 -16.59 9.77
CA VAL A 325 -1.04 -15.56 8.97
C VAL A 325 -0.16 -14.68 9.86
N LYS A 326 -0.63 -14.27 11.05
CA LYS A 326 0.16 -13.47 11.99
C LYS A 326 1.47 -14.17 12.37
N LYS A 327 1.40 -15.46 12.69
CA LYS A 327 2.57 -16.28 13.06
C LYS A 327 3.59 -16.39 11.93
N LYS A 328 3.12 -16.51 10.68
CA LYS A 328 3.99 -16.70 9.50
C LYS A 328 4.56 -15.40 8.95
N LYS A 329 3.78 -14.32 8.92
CA LYS A 329 4.09 -13.10 8.17
C LYS A 329 4.01 -11.79 8.98
N LYS A 330 3.99 -11.89 10.32
CA LYS A 330 4.07 -10.76 11.27
C LYS A 330 3.09 -9.60 10.98
N ARG A 331 1.82 -9.92 10.69
CA ARG A 331 0.79 -8.90 10.47
C ARG A 331 -0.09 -8.73 11.71
N ASP A 332 -0.15 -7.53 12.27
CA ASP A 332 -0.87 -7.28 13.53
C ASP A 332 -2.39 -7.07 13.36
N GLY A 333 -2.90 -6.92 12.13
CA GLY A 333 -4.34 -6.72 11.88
C GLY A 333 -4.79 -6.98 10.42
N TRP A 334 -6.11 -7.13 10.25
CA TRP A 334 -6.77 -7.35 8.95
C TRP A 334 -7.91 -6.36 8.74
N GLU A 335 -7.57 -5.21 8.17
CA GLU A 335 -8.51 -4.09 8.02
C GLU A 335 -8.74 -3.71 6.54
N CYS A 336 -8.37 -4.56 5.58
CA CYS A 336 -8.50 -4.30 4.15
C CYS A 336 -9.96 -4.05 3.71
N ALA A 337 -10.17 -3.36 2.59
CA ALA A 337 -11.52 -3.11 2.08
C ALA A 337 -12.10 -4.37 1.40
N ALA A 338 -11.28 -5.14 0.70
CA ALA A 338 -11.68 -6.37 0.01
C ALA A 338 -12.48 -7.35 0.86
N PRO A 339 -12.01 -7.80 2.03
CA PRO A 339 -12.74 -8.81 2.79
C PRO A 339 -14.10 -8.30 3.29
N LYS A 340 -14.22 -7.00 3.61
CA LYS A 340 -15.50 -6.35 3.93
C LYS A 340 -16.46 -6.41 2.74
N LEU A 341 -15.98 -6.03 1.55
CA LEU A 341 -16.75 -6.03 0.30
C LEU A 341 -17.15 -7.45 -0.14
N LEU A 342 -16.24 -8.40 -0.03
CA LEU A 342 -16.47 -9.79 -0.41
C LEU A 342 -17.52 -10.45 0.47
N GLN A 343 -17.46 -10.21 1.78
CA GLN A 343 -18.41 -10.80 2.72
C GLN A 343 -19.78 -10.12 2.60
N ALA A 344 -19.85 -8.79 2.66
CA ALA A 344 -21.12 -8.06 2.59
C ALA A 344 -21.77 -8.15 1.21
N GLY A 345 -20.97 -8.13 0.14
CA GLY A 345 -21.43 -8.29 -1.24
C GLY A 345 -21.83 -9.72 -1.57
N GLY A 346 -21.20 -10.70 -0.91
CA GLY A 346 -21.48 -12.12 -1.06
C GLY A 346 -22.71 -12.62 -0.30
N ALA A 347 -23.16 -11.89 0.72
CA ALA A 347 -24.30 -12.27 1.56
C ALA A 347 -25.60 -12.33 0.74
N GLY A 348 -25.93 -13.52 0.24
CA GLY A 348 -27.09 -13.79 -0.61
C GLY A 348 -26.89 -13.47 -2.10
N HIS A 349 -25.70 -13.04 -2.54
CA HIS A 349 -25.43 -12.68 -3.94
C HIS A 349 -24.10 -13.25 -4.44
N LYS A 350 -23.91 -13.27 -5.76
CA LYS A 350 -22.60 -13.49 -6.40
C LYS A 350 -21.99 -12.14 -6.78
N ILE A 351 -20.76 -11.87 -6.35
CA ILE A 351 -20.04 -10.67 -6.78
C ILE A 351 -19.60 -10.84 -8.23
N LYS A 352 -19.87 -9.82 -9.06
CA LYS A 352 -19.48 -9.75 -10.47
C LYS A 352 -18.04 -9.30 -10.60
N ALA A 353 -17.72 -8.17 -9.96
CA ALA A 353 -16.42 -7.53 -10.03
C ALA A 353 -16.15 -6.69 -8.77
N MET A 354 -14.87 -6.47 -8.48
CA MET A 354 -14.44 -5.57 -7.41
C MET A 354 -13.07 -4.95 -7.72
N SER A 355 -12.77 -3.81 -7.11
CA SER A 355 -11.47 -3.15 -7.19
C SER A 355 -11.14 -2.55 -5.84
N GLU A 356 -9.86 -2.50 -5.50
CA GLU A 356 -9.30 -1.71 -4.41
C GLU A 356 -8.16 -0.85 -4.97
N ARG A 357 -8.26 0.47 -4.78
CA ARG A 357 -7.27 1.44 -5.27
C ARG A 357 -6.74 2.29 -4.14
N TRP A 358 -5.46 2.64 -4.23
CA TRP A 358 -4.77 3.41 -3.21
C TRP A 358 -5.15 4.89 -3.25
N TYR A 359 -5.76 5.41 -2.19
CA TYR A 359 -6.12 6.81 -2.07
C TYR A 359 -5.11 7.58 -1.21
N SER A 360 -4.13 8.22 -1.86
CA SER A 360 -3.15 9.11 -1.21
C SER A 360 -2.85 10.37 -2.03
N PRO A 361 -3.80 11.31 -2.16
CA PRO A 361 -3.62 12.51 -2.99
C PRO A 361 -2.65 13.57 -2.44
N VAL A 362 -2.09 13.38 -1.23
CA VAL A 362 -1.21 14.36 -0.56
C VAL A 362 0.16 13.77 -0.18
N GLN A 363 0.32 12.45 -0.22
CA GLN A 363 1.61 11.76 -0.03
C GLN A 363 1.92 10.93 -1.29
N THR A 364 3.15 11.00 -1.78
CA THR A 364 3.52 10.50 -3.11
C THR A 364 3.96 9.04 -3.16
N ASP A 365 4.29 8.41 -2.03
CA ASP A 365 4.92 7.10 -2.04
C ASP A 365 4.31 6.17 -0.98
N TYR A 366 3.53 5.18 -1.42
CA TYR A 366 3.17 4.02 -0.60
C TYR A 366 3.87 2.79 -1.14
N THR A 367 4.74 2.19 -0.33
CA THR A 367 5.44 0.96 -0.70
C THR A 367 4.70 -0.22 -0.07
N VAL A 368 4.31 -1.19 -0.89
CA VAL A 368 3.83 -2.50 -0.43
C VAL A 368 4.86 -3.54 -0.82
N THR A 369 5.29 -4.34 0.15
CA THR A 369 5.98 -5.59 -0.15
C THR A 369 4.93 -6.62 -0.54
N ILE A 370 5.03 -7.14 -1.76
CA ILE A 370 4.13 -8.17 -2.28
C ILE A 370 4.93 -9.43 -2.50
N ASP A 371 4.39 -10.54 -2.00
CA ASP A 371 4.88 -11.86 -2.35
C ASP A 371 4.36 -12.21 -3.73
N LYS A 372 5.23 -12.14 -4.73
CA LYS A 372 4.91 -12.56 -6.09
C LYS A 372 5.10 -14.08 -6.17
N VAL A 373 4.00 -14.80 -6.24
CA VAL A 373 4.00 -16.24 -6.54
C VAL A 373 4.06 -16.41 -8.06
N THR A 374 5.20 -16.90 -8.56
CA THR A 374 5.33 -17.32 -9.95
C THR A 374 5.21 -18.85 -9.99
N ARG A 375 4.15 -19.37 -10.61
CA ARG A 375 3.97 -20.81 -10.82
C ARG A 375 4.66 -21.21 -12.12
N MET A 376 5.72 -22.00 -12.02
CA MET A 376 6.38 -22.65 -13.16
C MET A 376 6.35 -24.16 -12.92
N ASP A 377 5.80 -24.92 -13.86
CA ASP A 377 5.86 -26.40 -13.88
C ASP A 377 5.56 -27.10 -12.54
N GLY A 378 4.44 -26.76 -11.89
CA GLY A 378 4.00 -27.44 -10.67
C GLY A 378 4.72 -27.04 -9.38
N ASP A 379 5.81 -26.26 -9.48
CA ASP A 379 6.51 -25.67 -8.35
C ASP A 379 6.10 -24.20 -8.16
N GLU A 380 5.76 -23.82 -6.92
CA GLU A 380 5.45 -22.45 -6.55
C GLU A 380 6.74 -21.72 -6.16
N LEU A 381 7.19 -20.80 -7.02
CA LEU A 381 8.32 -19.92 -6.73
C LEU A 381 7.77 -18.62 -6.12
N ILE A 382 7.91 -18.49 -4.80
CA ILE A 382 7.50 -17.29 -4.07
C ILE A 382 8.71 -16.34 -4.00
N SER A 383 8.61 -15.17 -4.64
CA SER A 383 9.60 -14.11 -4.53
C SER A 383 8.97 -12.87 -3.90
N GLU A 384 9.53 -12.37 -2.80
CA GLU A 384 9.10 -11.10 -2.21
C GLU A 384 9.65 -9.95 -3.06
N LYS A 385 8.77 -9.05 -3.50
CA LYS A 385 9.18 -7.83 -4.20
C LYS A 385 8.49 -6.63 -3.57
N ALA A 386 9.30 -5.66 -3.15
CA ALA A 386 8.79 -4.35 -2.78
C ALA A 386 8.39 -3.59 -4.05
N GLU A 387 7.12 -3.20 -4.14
CA GLU A 387 6.58 -2.40 -5.22
C GLU A 387 5.99 -1.10 -4.65
N LYS A 388 6.23 -0.01 -5.37
CA LYS A 388 5.71 1.31 -5.01
C LYS A 388 4.42 1.55 -5.76
N PHE A 389 3.41 2.02 -5.04
CA PHE A 389 2.11 2.37 -5.58
C PHE A 389 1.86 3.86 -5.40
N SER A 390 1.34 4.45 -6.46
CA SER A 390 0.92 5.84 -6.55
C SER A 390 -0.57 5.97 -6.26
N HIS A 391 -1.02 7.19 -5.99
CA HIS A 391 -2.44 7.50 -5.86
C HIS A 391 -3.22 7.03 -7.10
N GLY A 392 -4.30 6.29 -6.87
CA GLY A 392 -5.14 5.75 -7.93
C GLY A 392 -4.67 4.44 -8.53
N GLU A 393 -3.55 3.87 -8.13
CA GLU A 393 -3.18 2.55 -8.61
C GLU A 393 -3.98 1.46 -7.90
N SER A 394 -4.39 0.44 -8.65
CA SER A 394 -4.90 -0.80 -8.08
C SER A 394 -3.74 -1.53 -7.41
N VAL A 395 -3.98 -2.01 -6.19
CA VAL A 395 -2.94 -2.66 -5.38
C VAL A 395 -3.27 -4.15 -5.24
N PRO A 396 -2.32 -5.06 -5.47
CA PRO A 396 -2.52 -6.48 -5.23
C PRO A 396 -2.94 -6.80 -3.80
N SER A 397 -3.64 -7.93 -3.65
CA SER A 397 -4.05 -8.47 -2.35
C SER A 397 -2.85 -8.60 -1.41
N CYS A 398 -3.02 -8.14 -0.17
CA CYS A 398 -2.04 -8.40 0.88
C CYS A 398 -2.06 -9.88 1.30
N ASP A 399 -1.02 -10.38 1.96
CA ASP A 399 -0.92 -11.81 2.31
C ASP A 399 -2.14 -12.38 3.06
N ALA A 400 -2.72 -11.61 3.97
CA ALA A 400 -3.91 -12.02 4.70
C ALA A 400 -5.12 -12.12 3.75
N CYS A 401 -5.25 -11.18 2.81
CA CYS A 401 -6.30 -11.26 1.79
C CYS A 401 -6.07 -12.45 0.86
N GLN A 402 -4.85 -12.66 0.39
CA GLN A 402 -4.49 -13.80 -0.47
C GLN A 402 -4.85 -15.14 0.20
N ALA A 403 -4.59 -15.26 1.51
CA ALA A 403 -4.87 -16.48 2.26
C ALA A 403 -6.35 -16.69 2.61
N LEU A 404 -7.07 -15.63 2.99
CA LEU A 404 -8.38 -15.75 3.66
C LEU A 404 -9.58 -15.38 2.78
N THR A 405 -9.40 -14.53 1.78
CA THR A 405 -10.49 -14.15 0.87
C THR A 405 -11.04 -15.28 -0.02
N PRO A 406 -10.27 -16.36 -0.34
CA PRO A 406 -10.85 -17.51 -1.03
C PRO A 406 -12.01 -18.14 -0.26
N GLU A 407 -11.91 -18.29 1.06
CA GLU A 407 -13.00 -18.86 1.88
C GLU A 407 -14.23 -17.94 1.89
N ILE A 408 -14.05 -16.63 2.07
CA ILE A 408 -15.15 -15.65 2.00
C ILE A 408 -15.86 -15.77 0.65
N SER A 409 -15.09 -15.84 -0.44
CA SER A 409 -15.62 -15.92 -1.79
C SER A 409 -16.29 -17.27 -2.09
N CYS A 410 -15.90 -18.34 -1.38
CA CYS A 410 -16.51 -19.67 -1.48
C CYS A 410 -17.96 -19.69 -0.99
N LYS A 411 -18.26 -18.88 0.04
CA LYS A 411 -19.55 -18.76 0.71
C LYS A 411 -20.57 -17.92 -0.09
N GLN A 412 -20.17 -17.29 -1.19
CA GLN A 412 -21.07 -16.48 -2.02
C GLN A 412 -22.17 -17.33 -2.67
N SER A 413 -23.37 -16.76 -2.82
CA SER A 413 -24.48 -17.41 -3.54
C SER A 413 -24.13 -17.63 -5.00
N GLU A 414 -24.64 -18.71 -5.61
CA GLU A 414 -24.51 -18.93 -7.06
C GLU A 414 -25.52 -18.08 -7.88
N ALA A 415 -26.63 -17.65 -7.25
CA ALA A 415 -27.67 -16.86 -7.89
C ALA A 415 -28.03 -15.62 -7.04
N CYS A 416 -28.34 -14.52 -7.71
CA CYS A 416 -28.94 -13.36 -7.07
C CYS A 416 -30.40 -13.66 -6.68
N PRO A 417 -30.92 -13.07 -5.58
CA PRO A 417 -32.35 -13.06 -5.31
C PRO A 417 -33.09 -12.41 -6.49
N SER A 418 -34.26 -12.95 -6.83
CA SER A 418 -35.05 -12.55 -8.00
C SER A 418 -35.68 -11.18 -7.84
#